data_AF-A0A1W9UDD5-F1
#
_entry.id   AF-A0A1W9UDD5-F1
#
_cell.length_a   1.000
_cell.length_b   1.000
_cell.length_c   1.000
_cell.angle_alpha   90.00
_cell.angle_beta   90.00
_cell.angle_gamma   90.00
#
_symmetry.space_group_name_H-M   'P 1'
#
loop_
_entity.id
_entity.type
_entity.pdbx_description
1 polymer ?
#
loop_
_entity_poly.entity_id
_entity_poly.type
_entity_poly.pdbx_seq_one_letter_code
_entity_poly.pdbx_strand_id
1 'polypeptide(L)'
;AGYIVYGVNPKGGEVDGQQLYLSLADLPEKVEVVDIVVPPKMTEQVVKEAHRLGLNRVWMQPGAESEAAIKWAEEQGMQVIHDACAMVSKKKWN
;
A
#
# COMPACT_ATOMS: atom_id res chain seq x y z
N ALA A 1 10.96 -3.94 12.51
CA ALA A 1 12.38 -3.78 12.18
C ALA A 1 12.78 -4.95 11.29
N GLY A 2 13.61 -4.71 10.28
CA GLY A 2 14.04 -5.74 9.32
C GLY A 2 13.26 -5.79 8.01
N TYR A 3 12.45 -4.78 7.69
CA TYR A 3 11.83 -4.65 6.37
C TYR A 3 12.67 -3.73 5.48
N ILE A 4 12.76 -4.07 4.20
CA ILE A 4 13.16 -3.12 3.16
C ILE A 4 11.91 -2.30 2.84
N VAL A 5 12.02 -0.98 2.91
CA VAL A 5 10.91 -0.05 2.70
C VAL A 5 11.26 0.87 1.55
N TYR A 6 10.33 0.99 0.61
CA TYR A 6 10.40 1.94 -0.49
C TYR A 6 9.30 2.96 -0.34
N GLY A 7 9.67 4.24 -0.24
CA GLY A 7 8.69 5.31 -0.17
C GLY A 7 8.15 5.67 -1.56
N VAL A 8 6.84 5.83 -1.68
CA VAL A 8 6.17 6.17 -2.93
C VAL A 8 5.27 7.39 -2.72
N ASN A 9 5.49 8.43 -3.51
CA ASN A 9 4.66 9.63 -3.52
C ASN A 9 4.68 10.24 -4.93
N PRO A 10 3.54 10.40 -5.61
CA PRO A 10 3.49 11.01 -6.94
C PRO A 10 4.05 12.44 -7.01
N LYS A 11 4.16 13.13 -5.86
CA LYS A 11 4.78 14.45 -5.76
C LYS A 11 6.31 14.40 -5.58
N GLY A 12 6.88 13.20 -5.50
CA GLY A 12 8.26 12.97 -5.11
C GLY A 12 8.54 13.39 -3.67
N GLY A 13 9.84 13.57 -3.36
CA GLY A 13 10.32 13.99 -2.06
C GLY A 13 11.40 13.05 -1.52
N GLU A 14 11.79 13.28 -0.28
CA GLU A 14 12.79 12.48 0.42
C GLU A 14 12.31 12.19 1.84
N VAL A 15 12.51 10.96 2.30
CA VAL A 15 12.25 10.53 3.68
C VAL A 15 13.46 9.74 4.16
N ASP A 16 13.98 10.06 5.33
CA ASP A 16 15.14 9.39 5.95
C ASP A 16 16.36 9.26 5.01
N GLY A 17 16.60 10.27 4.16
CA GLY A 17 17.70 10.27 3.19
C GLY A 17 17.45 9.43 1.94
N GLN A 18 16.24 8.87 1.77
CA GLN A 18 15.85 8.08 0.61
C GLN A 18 14.87 8.86 -0.27
N GLN A 19 15.19 8.96 -1.56
CA GLN A 19 14.32 9.57 -2.55
C GLN A 19 13.08 8.70 -2.78
N LEU A 20 11.91 9.35 -2.84
CA LEU A 20 10.63 8.68 -3.05
C LEU A 20 10.43 8.38 -4.55
N TYR A 21 9.89 7.20 -4.84
CA TYR A 21 9.44 6.82 -6.17
C TYR A 21 8.10 7.52 -6.49
N LEU A 22 7.83 7.77 -7.76
CA LEU A 22 6.61 8.49 -8.17
C LEU A 22 5.39 7.55 -8.30
N SER A 23 5.62 6.27 -8.56
CA SER A 23 4.59 5.26 -8.69
C SER A 23 5.03 3.89 -8.17
N LEU A 24 4.08 2.96 -7.99
CA LEU A 24 4.41 1.57 -7.63
C LEU A 24 5.17 0.86 -8.76
N ALA A 25 4.98 1.30 -10.00
CA ALA A 25 5.65 0.73 -11.17
C ALA A 25 7.13 1.11 -11.27
N ASP A 26 7.55 2.18 -10.60
CA ASP A 26 8.95 2.64 -10.60
C ASP A 26 9.82 1.89 -9.58
N LEU A 27 9.21 1.04 -8.74
CA LEU A 27 9.93 0.28 -7.72
C LEU A 27 10.95 -0.67 -8.36
N PRO A 28 12.16 -0.80 -7.77
CA PRO A 28 13.25 -1.59 -8.35
C PRO A 28 13.00 -3.10 -8.26
N GLU A 29 12.07 -3.51 -7.41
CA GLU A 29 11.69 -4.90 -7.20
C GLU A 29 10.21 -5.02 -6.83
N LYS A 30 9.69 -6.23 -6.93
CA LYS A 30 8.30 -6.54 -6.56
C LYS A 30 8.20 -6.62 -5.04
N VAL A 31 7.47 -5.68 -4.43
CA VAL A 31 7.21 -5.67 -2.99
C VAL A 31 6.17 -6.71 -2.58
N GLU A 32 6.25 -7.17 -1.33
CA GLU A 32 5.31 -8.16 -0.78
C GLU A 32 4.01 -7.52 -0.27
N VAL A 33 4.07 -6.28 0.21
CA VAL A 33 2.95 -5.54 0.82
C VAL A 33 3.00 -4.09 0.36
N VAL A 34 1.84 -3.54 -0.01
CA VAL A 34 1.65 -2.10 -0.24
C VAL A 34 0.99 -1.49 1.00
N ASP A 35 1.74 -0.68 1.75
CA ASP A 35 1.24 0.06 2.91
C ASP A 35 0.73 1.45 2.50
N ILE A 36 -0.58 1.67 2.62
CA ILE A 36 -1.29 2.79 2.02
C ILE A 36 -1.60 3.83 3.11
N VAL A 37 -1.01 5.02 2.95
CA VAL A 37 -1.13 6.15 3.88
C VAL A 37 -1.57 7.43 3.14
N VAL A 38 -2.55 7.29 2.24
CA VAL A 38 -3.12 8.39 1.44
C VAL A 38 -4.62 8.53 1.70
N PRO A 39 -5.26 9.66 1.33
CA PRO A 39 -6.71 9.81 1.51
C PRO A 39 -7.52 8.72 0.80
N PRO A 40 -8.70 8.33 1.31
CA PRO A 40 -9.51 7.22 0.79
C PRO A 40 -9.74 7.21 -0.73
N LYS A 41 -9.97 8.40 -1.31
CA LYS A 41 -10.18 8.55 -2.76
C LYS A 41 -8.93 8.17 -3.58
N MET A 42 -7.74 8.38 -3.03
CA MET A 42 -6.48 7.99 -3.65
C MET A 42 -6.19 6.50 -3.42
N THR A 43 -6.58 5.95 -2.26
CA THR A 43 -6.48 4.51 -1.97
C THR A 43 -7.12 3.66 -3.06
N GLU A 44 -8.29 4.06 -3.57
CA GLU A 44 -8.96 3.36 -4.68
C GLU A 44 -8.08 3.25 -5.95
N GLN A 45 -7.28 4.27 -6.23
CA GLN A 45 -6.37 4.28 -7.38
C GLN A 45 -5.14 3.41 -7.11
N VAL A 46 -4.57 3.53 -5.90
CA VAL A 46 -3.40 2.76 -5.45
C VAL A 46 -3.70 1.26 -5.47
N VAL A 47 -4.89 0.85 -4.98
CA VAL A 47 -5.31 -0.56 -4.99
C VAL A 47 -5.42 -1.12 -6.41
N LYS A 48 -6.00 -0.35 -7.34
CA LYS A 48 -6.09 -0.77 -8.75
C LYS A 48 -4.72 -0.87 -9.42
N GLU A 49 -3.83 0.07 -9.11
CA GLU A 49 -2.45 0.02 -9.59
C GLU A 49 -1.71 -1.20 -9.03
N ALA A 50 -1.82 -1.45 -7.73
CA ALA A 50 -1.23 -2.60 -7.06
C ALA A 50 -1.70 -3.91 -7.69
N HIS A 51 -3.01 -4.08 -7.91
CA HIS A 51 -3.56 -5.24 -8.60
C HIS A 51 -3.00 -5.42 -10.02
N ARG A 52 -2.95 -4.33 -10.81
CA ARG A 52 -2.40 -4.35 -12.18
C ARG A 52 -0.93 -4.81 -12.21
N LEU A 53 -0.16 -4.49 -11.18
CA LEU A 53 1.24 -4.89 -11.02
C LEU A 53 1.40 -6.26 -10.35
N GLY A 54 0.30 -6.93 -10.00
CA GLY A 54 0.29 -8.21 -9.30
C GLY A 54 0.76 -8.13 -7.84
N LEU A 55 0.65 -6.95 -7.21
CA LEU A 55 0.92 -6.69 -5.81
C LEU A 55 -0.36 -6.96 -5.00
N ASN A 56 -0.57 -8.20 -4.61
CA ASN A 56 -1.87 -8.67 -4.13
C ASN A 56 -2.10 -8.52 -2.62
N ARG A 57 -1.17 -7.91 -1.86
CA ARG A 57 -1.36 -7.63 -0.44
C ARG A 57 -1.34 -6.12 -0.21
N VAL A 58 -2.45 -5.57 0.27
CA VAL A 58 -2.61 -4.15 0.55
C VAL A 58 -2.98 -3.95 2.01
N TRP A 59 -2.36 -2.96 2.63
CA TRP A 59 -2.64 -2.54 4.01
C TRP A 59 -3.09 -1.09 3.97
N MET A 60 -4.34 -0.83 4.34
CA MET A 60 -4.88 0.53 4.49
C MET A 60 -4.68 0.95 5.95
N GLN A 61 -3.82 1.95 6.20
CA GLN A 61 -3.61 2.48 7.54
C GLN A 61 -4.87 3.22 8.04
N PRO A 62 -5.01 3.43 9.37
CA PRO A 62 -6.05 4.26 9.95
C PRO A 62 -6.24 5.60 9.21
N GLY A 63 -7.43 5.80 8.63
CA GLY A 63 -7.81 6.99 7.87
C GLY A 63 -7.57 6.92 6.36
N ALA A 64 -6.94 5.86 5.85
CA ALA A 64 -6.74 5.63 4.41
C ALA A 64 -7.79 4.67 3.81
N GLU A 65 -8.69 4.11 4.62
CA GLU A 65 -9.65 3.10 4.21
C GLU A 65 -10.70 3.69 3.26
N SER A 66 -11.05 2.93 2.22
CA SER A 66 -12.21 3.22 1.37
C SER A 66 -13.01 1.94 1.23
N GLU A 67 -14.30 1.99 1.57
CA GLU A 67 -15.24 0.88 1.39
C GLU A 67 -15.24 0.36 -0.05
N ALA A 68 -15.14 1.27 -1.03
CA ALA A 68 -15.08 0.90 -2.44
C ALA A 68 -13.76 0.18 -2.78
N ALA A 69 -12.64 0.61 -2.20
CA ALA A 69 -11.35 -0.02 -2.41
C ALA A 69 -11.25 -1.40 -1.75
N ILE A 70 -11.79 -1.55 -0.53
CA ILE A 70 -11.83 -2.80 0.22
C ILE A 70 -12.63 -3.84 -0.57
N LYS A 71 -13.89 -3.52 -0.88
CA LYS A 71 -14.77 -4.42 -1.63
C LYS A 71 -14.17 -4.83 -2.97
N TRP A 72 -13.64 -3.87 -3.72
CA TRP A 72 -13.04 -4.17 -5.02
C TRP A 72 -11.81 -5.08 -4.90
N ALA A 73 -10.93 -4.82 -3.92
CA ALA A 73 -9.75 -5.65 -3.69
C ALA A 73 -10.12 -7.09 -3.32
N GLU A 74 -11.13 -7.28 -2.47
CA GLU A 74 -11.66 -8.61 -2.12
C GLU A 74 -12.26 -9.33 -3.34
N GLU A 75 -13.04 -8.62 -4.16
CA GLU A 75 -13.59 -9.17 -5.42
C GLU A 75 -12.51 -9.61 -6.41
N GLN A 76 -11.34 -8.94 -6.39
CA GLN A 76 -10.18 -9.33 -7.19
C GLN A 76 -9.28 -10.40 -6.52
N GLY A 77 -9.67 -10.91 -5.35
CA GLY A 77 -8.91 -11.91 -4.61
C GLY A 77 -7.61 -11.38 -3.99
N MET A 78 -7.49 -10.07 -3.80
CA MET A 78 -6.38 -9.46 -3.06
C MET A 78 -6.57 -9.68 -1.56
N GLN A 79 -5.46 -9.75 -0.83
CA GLN A 79 -5.47 -9.75 0.62
C GLN A 79 -5.46 -8.31 1.13
N VAL A 80 -6.49 -7.94 1.89
CA VAL A 80 -6.68 -6.58 2.39
C VAL A 80 -6.58 -6.59 3.91
N ILE A 81 -5.87 -5.61 4.46
CA ILE A 81 -6.00 -5.22 5.87
C ILE A 81 -6.49 -3.78 5.91
N HIS A 82 -7.51 -3.55 6.72
CA HIS A 82 -7.99 -2.25 7.17
C HIS A 82 -8.20 -2.33 8.70
N ASP A 83 -8.42 -1.20 9.38
CA ASP A 83 -8.63 -1.13 10.85
C ASP A 83 -7.44 -1.57 11.72
N ALA A 84 -6.23 -1.56 11.18
CA ALA A 84 -5.02 -1.88 11.92
C ALA A 84 -3.87 -0.98 11.51
N CYS A 85 -3.02 -0.58 12.46
CA CYS A 85 -1.78 0.13 12.16
C CYS A 85 -0.62 -0.86 12.06
N ALA A 86 0.15 -0.83 10.97
CA ALA A 86 1.31 -1.72 10.77
C ALA A 86 2.42 -1.55 11.83
N MET A 87 2.48 -0.37 12.49
CA MET A 87 3.42 -0.14 13.59
C MET A 87 3.05 -0.93 14.85
N VAL A 88 1.74 -1.05 15.13
CA VAL A 88 1.19 -1.68 16.35
C VAL A 88 0.89 -3.16 16.12
N SER A 89 0.22 -3.47 15.00
CA SER A 89 -0.17 -4.82 14.60
C SER A 89 0.87 -5.36 13.63
N LYS A 90 1.72 -6.27 14.10
CA LYS A 90 2.66 -7.01 13.24
C LYS A 90 2.05 -8.39 12.96
N LYS A 91 2.24 -8.92 11.76
CA LYS A 91 1.82 -10.30 11.36
C LYS A 91 0.29 -10.54 11.36
N LYS A 92 -0.45 -9.72 10.61
CA LYS A 92 -1.91 -9.93 10.42
C LYS A 92 -2.23 -10.96 9.34
N TRP A 93 -1.34 -11.16 8.37
CA TRP A 93 -1.41 -12.29 7.46
C TRP A 93 -0.69 -13.49 8.07
N ASN A 94 -1.38 -14.64 8.10
CA ASN A 94 -0.82 -15.95 8.45
C ASN A 94 -0.23 -16.63 7.23
#